data_AF-A0A7M6UCX9-F1
#
_entry.id   AF-A0A7M6UCX9-F1
#
_cell.length_a   1.000
_cell.length_b   1.000
_cell.length_c   1.000
_cell.angle_alpha   90.00
_cell.angle_beta   90.00
_cell.angle_gamma   90.00
#
_symmetry.space_group_name_H-M   'P 1'
#
loop_
_entity.id
_entity.type
_entity.pdbx_description
1 polymer ?
#
loop_
_entity_poly.entity_id
_entity_poly.type
_entity_poly.pdbx_seq_one_letter_code
_entity_poly.pdbx_strand_id
1 'polypeptide(L)'
;MSERTPAPYGPRSVYGYAMYIGSNMLLLLYLVWAFIPDEFLHKKLGLTYWPSKYWAVALPIWILTAIAVFAFAIYPAINMTLTPDIDDIRTITDEYCLKKKKRIHGGIPPVSDIPITEVCRKLYLQED
;
A
#
# COMPACT_ATOMS: atom_id res chain seq x y z
N MET A 1 25.56 13.49 3.42
CA MET A 1 24.89 12.77 2.32
C MET A 1 23.48 12.47 2.79
N SER A 2 22.45 12.93 2.07
CA SER A 2 21.06 12.79 2.53
C SER A 2 20.66 11.31 2.59
N GLU A 3 20.25 10.84 3.77
CA GLU A 3 19.81 9.46 4.04
C GLU A 3 18.57 9.01 3.25
N ARG A 4 18.01 9.87 2.39
CA ARG A 4 16.78 9.63 1.61
C ARG A 4 17.04 9.46 0.11
N THR A 5 18.22 9.01 -0.30
CA THR A 5 18.43 8.60 -1.70
C THR A 5 17.93 7.17 -1.90
N PRO A 6 17.22 6.82 -2.98
CA PRO A 6 16.81 5.45 -3.29
C PRO A 6 17.98 4.57 -3.79
N ALA A 7 19.18 5.15 -3.89
CA ALA A 7 20.39 4.45 -4.34
C ALA A 7 20.79 3.31 -3.38
N PRO A 8 21.46 2.26 -3.89
CA PRO A 8 22.03 1.21 -3.06
C PRO A 8 22.91 1.80 -1.95
N TYR A 9 22.59 1.47 -0.72
CA TYR A 9 23.27 2.00 0.46
C TYR A 9 23.73 0.84 1.34
N GLY A 10 25.03 0.72 1.56
CA GLY A 10 25.64 -0.40 2.27
C GLY A 10 24.99 -0.71 3.63
N PRO A 11 24.72 0.29 4.49
CA PRO A 11 24.02 0.02 5.74
C PRO A 11 22.59 -0.53 5.56
N ARG A 12 21.84 -0.10 4.53
CA ARG A 12 20.48 -0.62 4.25
C ARG A 12 20.51 -2.11 3.87
N SER A 13 21.52 -2.55 3.12
CA SER A 13 21.62 -3.97 2.76
C SER A 13 21.92 -4.84 3.99
N VAL A 14 22.67 -4.33 4.98
CA VAL A 14 22.93 -5.04 6.23
C VAL A 14 21.64 -5.24 7.04
N TYR A 15 20.80 -4.21 7.18
CA TYR A 15 19.51 -4.35 7.89
C TYR A 15 18.58 -5.34 7.19
N GLY A 16 18.47 -5.27 5.87
CA GLY A 16 17.67 -6.21 5.08
C GLY A 16 18.16 -7.65 5.23
N TYR A 17 19.48 -7.86 5.19
CA TYR A 17 20.09 -9.18 5.37
C TYR A 17 19.90 -9.73 6.79
N ALA A 18 20.08 -8.90 7.82
CA ALA A 18 19.82 -9.28 9.20
C ALA A 18 18.34 -9.65 9.42
N MET A 19 17.43 -8.86 8.86
CA MET A 19 15.99 -9.13 8.93
C MET A 19 15.61 -10.40 8.16
N TYR A 20 16.25 -10.67 7.03
CA TYR A 20 16.07 -11.92 6.27
C TYR A 20 16.50 -13.14 7.07
N ILE A 21 17.69 -13.14 7.67
CA ILE A 21 18.14 -14.27 8.51
C ILE A 21 17.21 -14.42 9.72
N GLY A 22 16.90 -13.31 10.40
CA GLY A 22 16.06 -13.31 11.59
C GLY A 22 14.65 -13.84 11.31
N SER A 23 14.02 -13.41 10.20
CA SER A 23 12.68 -13.87 9.82
C SER A 23 12.66 -15.34 9.44
N ASN A 24 13.66 -15.84 8.72
CA ASN A 24 13.78 -17.26 8.39
C ASN A 24 13.99 -18.12 9.65
N MET A 25 14.85 -17.67 10.57
CA MET A 25 15.07 -18.38 11.83
C MET A 25 13.79 -18.44 12.69
N LEU A 26 13.08 -17.31 12.82
CA LEU A 26 11.81 -17.25 13.53
C LEU A 26 10.73 -18.12 12.85
N LEU A 27 10.67 -18.13 11.52
CA LEU A 27 9.76 -18.98 10.77
C LEU A 27 10.04 -20.46 11.03
N LEU A 28 11.31 -20.88 10.98
CA LEU A 28 11.69 -22.26 11.26
C LEU A 28 11.31 -22.66 12.69
N LEU A 29 11.61 -21.81 13.68
CA LEU A 29 11.22 -22.06 15.08
C LEU A 29 9.70 -22.17 15.23
N TYR A 30 8.95 -21.29 14.56
CA TYR A 30 7.50 -21.33 14.54
C TYR A 30 6.96 -22.60 13.90
N LEU A 31 7.51 -23.07 12.78
CA LEU A 31 7.08 -24.31 12.12
C LEU A 31 7.40 -25.53 12.97
N VAL A 32 8.61 -25.60 13.53
CA VAL A 32 9.03 -26.65 14.46
C VAL A 32 8.07 -26.70 15.65
N TRP A 33 7.78 -25.54 16.25
CA TRP A 33 6.79 -25.47 17.31
C TRP A 33 5.39 -25.85 16.82
N ALA A 34 4.92 -25.41 15.66
CA ALA A 34 3.55 -25.68 15.21
C ALA A 34 3.30 -27.16 14.89
N PHE A 35 4.27 -27.86 14.27
CA PHE A 35 4.09 -29.23 13.79
C PHE A 35 4.49 -30.31 14.80
N ILE A 36 5.38 -30.03 15.75
CA ILE A 36 5.75 -31.03 16.75
C ILE A 36 4.58 -31.24 17.73
N PRO A 37 4.13 -32.49 17.97
CA PRO A 37 3.05 -32.76 18.92
C PRO A 37 3.43 -32.39 20.35
N ASP A 38 2.47 -31.87 21.12
CA ASP A 38 2.69 -31.46 22.52
C ASP A 38 3.25 -32.59 23.38
N GLU A 39 2.82 -33.82 23.16
CA GLU A 39 3.37 -34.98 23.89
C GLU A 39 4.89 -35.12 23.76
N PHE A 40 5.44 -34.81 22.58
CA PHE A 40 6.87 -34.88 22.36
C PHE A 40 7.59 -33.73 23.11
N LEU A 41 7.04 -32.52 23.02
CA LEU A 41 7.54 -31.35 23.76
C LEU A 41 7.51 -31.57 25.28
N HIS A 42 6.45 -32.17 25.80
CA HIS A 42 6.30 -32.48 27.22
C HIS A 42 7.22 -33.63 27.67
N LYS A 43 7.21 -34.77 26.98
CA LYS A 43 7.89 -36.00 27.44
C LYS A 43 9.39 -36.00 27.16
N LYS A 44 9.85 -35.37 26.08
CA LYS A 44 11.28 -35.42 25.67
C LYS A 44 12.03 -34.15 26.04
N LEU A 45 11.40 -32.99 25.88
CA LEU A 45 12.01 -31.70 26.15
C LEU A 45 11.70 -31.16 27.56
N GLY A 46 10.79 -31.81 28.30
CA GLY A 46 10.46 -31.47 29.70
C GLY A 46 9.71 -30.15 29.86
N LEU A 47 9.30 -29.55 28.75
CA LEU A 47 8.68 -28.24 28.76
C LEU A 47 7.17 -28.41 28.88
N THR A 48 6.62 -27.89 29.97
CA THR A 48 5.24 -28.13 30.41
C THR A 48 4.32 -26.93 30.19
N TYR A 49 4.88 -25.74 30.01
CA TYR A 49 4.12 -24.50 29.88
C TYR A 49 4.46 -23.80 28.57
N TRP A 50 3.52 -23.85 27.64
CA TRP A 50 3.62 -23.23 26.30
C TRP A 50 2.27 -22.69 25.87
N PRO A 51 2.24 -21.70 24.96
CA PRO A 51 0.99 -21.29 24.34
C PRO A 51 0.32 -22.46 23.60
N SER A 52 -1.02 -22.48 23.65
CA SER A 52 -1.83 -23.47 22.93
C SER A 52 -1.53 -23.45 21.43
N LYS A 53 -1.45 -24.63 20.81
CA LYS A 53 -1.28 -24.80 19.34
C LYS A 53 -2.38 -24.14 18.53
N TYR A 54 -3.53 -23.85 19.13
CA TYR A 54 -4.57 -23.00 18.52
C TYR A 54 -4.00 -21.69 17.97
N TRP A 55 -3.04 -21.09 18.69
CA TRP A 55 -2.39 -19.85 18.27
C TRP A 55 -1.57 -19.99 16.99
N ALA A 56 -1.11 -21.20 16.65
CA ALA A 56 -0.45 -21.44 15.37
C ALA A 56 -1.40 -21.12 14.21
N VAL A 57 -2.69 -21.40 14.32
CA VAL A 57 -3.67 -21.10 13.27
C VAL A 57 -4.28 -19.71 13.45
N ALA A 58 -4.55 -19.31 14.69
CA ALA A 58 -5.19 -18.03 14.97
C ALA A 58 -4.32 -16.85 14.54
N LEU A 59 -3.01 -16.86 14.82
CA LEU A 59 -2.11 -15.74 14.49
C LEU A 59 -2.11 -15.41 12.98
N PRO A 60 -1.87 -16.36 12.05
CA PRO A 60 -1.96 -16.10 10.61
C PRO A 60 -3.32 -15.55 10.18
N ILE A 61 -4.42 -16.10 10.70
CA ILE A 61 -5.78 -15.66 10.35
C ILE A 61 -6.01 -14.22 10.80
N TRP A 62 -5.65 -13.87 12.04
CA TRP A 62 -5.80 -12.51 12.55
C TRP A 62 -4.93 -11.51 11.78
N ILE A 63 -3.69 -11.87 11.42
CA ILE A 63 -2.82 -11.03 10.58
C ILE A 63 -3.45 -10.80 9.21
N LEU A 64 -3.91 -11.85 8.53
CA LEU A 64 -4.57 -11.74 7.23
C LEU A 64 -5.85 -10.91 7.31
N THR A 65 -6.65 -11.11 8.36
CA THR A 65 -7.88 -10.34 8.60
C THR A 65 -7.55 -8.86 8.81
N ALA A 66 -6.55 -8.54 9.63
CA ALA A 66 -6.13 -7.17 9.86
C ALA A 66 -5.64 -6.50 8.57
N ILE A 67 -4.83 -7.21 7.76
CA ILE A 67 -4.37 -6.71 6.46
C ILE A 67 -5.55 -6.49 5.51
N ALA A 68 -6.49 -7.43 5.43
CA ALA A 68 -7.67 -7.31 4.56
C ALA A 68 -8.56 -6.14 4.99
N VAL A 69 -8.86 -6.01 6.28
CA VAL A 69 -9.63 -4.88 6.82
C VAL A 69 -8.92 -3.57 6.53
N PHE A 70 -7.60 -3.51 6.70
CA PHE A 70 -6.83 -2.33 6.38
C PHE A 70 -6.91 -1.98 4.89
N ALA A 71 -6.65 -2.96 4.01
CA ALA A 71 -6.57 -2.74 2.56
C ALA A 71 -7.92 -2.41 1.93
N PHE A 72 -9.01 -3.03 2.38
CA PHE A 72 -10.32 -2.92 1.73
C PHE A 72 -11.31 -2.00 2.43
N ALA A 73 -11.13 -1.72 3.72
CA ALA A 73 -12.01 -0.80 4.45
C ALA A 73 -11.28 0.48 4.85
N ILE A 74 -10.22 0.36 5.65
CA ILE A 74 -9.58 1.53 6.27
C ILE A 74 -8.89 2.40 5.23
N TYR A 75 -8.06 1.81 4.36
CA TYR A 75 -7.28 2.54 3.37
C TYR A 75 -8.19 3.28 2.36
N PRO A 76 -9.23 2.66 1.78
CA PRO A 76 -10.20 3.38 0.94
C PRO A 76 -10.94 4.47 1.71
N ALA A 77 -11.36 4.24 2.96
CA ALA A 77 -12.05 5.24 3.76
C ALA A 77 -11.17 6.47 4.05
N ILE A 78 -9.88 6.27 4.34
CA ILE A 78 -8.91 7.36 4.49
C ILE A 78 -8.77 8.12 3.17
N ASN A 79 -8.62 7.42 2.05
CA ASN A 79 -8.52 8.06 0.74
C ASN A 79 -9.78 8.89 0.42
N MET A 80 -10.98 8.36 0.69
CA MET A 80 -12.23 9.11 0.52
C MET A 80 -12.30 10.35 1.41
N THR A 81 -11.80 10.27 2.65
CA THR A 81 -11.77 11.42 3.58
C THR A 81 -10.79 12.51 3.12
N LEU A 82 -9.69 12.12 2.48
CA LEU A 82 -8.69 13.05 1.95
C LEU A 82 -9.05 13.60 0.55
N THR A 83 -9.96 12.94 -0.16
CA THR A 83 -10.39 13.36 -1.50
C THR A 83 -11.39 14.53 -1.37
N PRO A 84 -11.20 15.64 -2.10
CA PRO A 84 -12.20 16.71 -2.17
C PRO A 84 -13.57 16.21 -2.67
N ASP A 85 -14.63 16.96 -2.38
CA ASP A 85 -15.98 16.64 -2.87
C ASP A 85 -16.00 16.51 -4.40
N ILE A 86 -16.89 15.66 -4.92
CA ILE A 86 -16.99 15.39 -6.37
C ILE A 86 -17.35 16.65 -7.16
N ASP A 87 -18.09 17.57 -6.53
CA ASP A 87 -18.50 18.84 -7.11
C ASP A 87 -17.46 19.96 -6.94
N ASP A 88 -16.30 19.67 -6.32
CA ASP A 88 -15.24 20.65 -6.15
C ASP A 88 -14.47 20.86 -7.46
N ILE A 89 -14.37 22.12 -7.88
CA ILE A 89 -13.63 22.51 -9.10
C ILE A 89 -12.15 22.13 -9.04
N ARG A 90 -11.58 21.97 -7.83
CA ARG A 90 -10.20 21.49 -7.61
C ARG A 90 -10.00 20.05 -8.07
N THR A 91 -11.06 19.26 -8.12
CA THR A 91 -11.04 17.88 -8.63
C THR A 91 -10.90 17.86 -10.16
N ILE A 92 -11.17 18.97 -10.85
CA ILE A 92 -11.11 19.12 -12.31
C ILE A 92 -9.88 19.92 -12.76
N THR A 93 -9.44 20.91 -11.98
CA THR A 93 -8.32 21.82 -12.34
C THR A 93 -7.37 22.02 -11.17
N ASP A 94 -6.06 21.90 -11.43
CA ASP A 94 -5.01 22.17 -10.44
C ASP A 94 -4.60 23.66 -10.41
N GLU A 95 -3.69 24.03 -9.50
CA GLU A 95 -3.19 25.41 -9.36
C GLU A 95 -2.40 25.89 -10.58
N TYR A 96 -1.87 24.97 -11.39
CA TYR A 96 -1.09 25.28 -12.59
C TYR A 96 -1.94 25.31 -13.87
N CYS A 97 -3.25 25.02 -13.76
CA CYS A 97 -4.17 24.98 -14.88
C CYS A 97 -4.19 26.31 -15.65
N LEU A 98 -3.80 26.26 -16.92
CA LEU A 98 -3.81 27.40 -17.83
C LEU A 98 -5.25 27.62 -18.34
N LYS A 99 -5.95 28.57 -17.72
CA LYS A 99 -7.32 28.95 -18.14
C LYS A 99 -7.33 29.49 -19.56
N LYS A 100 -8.36 29.13 -20.34
CA LYS A 100 -8.59 29.61 -21.71
C LYS A 100 -8.70 31.14 -21.74
N LYS A 101 -7.69 31.81 -22.31
CA LYS A 101 -7.69 33.26 -22.53
C LYS A 101 -8.45 33.62 -23.82
N LYS A 102 -9.01 34.84 -23.89
CA LYS A 102 -9.69 35.34 -25.09
C LYS A 102 -8.73 35.30 -26.28
N ARG A 103 -9.20 34.76 -27.42
CA ARG A 103 -8.42 34.74 -28.66
C ARG A 103 -8.28 36.16 -29.21
N ILE A 104 -7.08 36.53 -29.60
CA ILE A 104 -6.82 37.75 -30.37
C ILE A 104 -7.12 37.42 -31.84
N HIS A 105 -7.95 38.25 -32.49
CA HIS A 105 -8.35 38.01 -33.87
C HIS A 105 -7.14 38.15 -34.81
N GLY A 106 -6.89 37.15 -35.64
CA GLY A 106 -5.69 37.08 -36.50
C GLY A 106 -4.41 36.56 -35.82
N GLY A 107 -4.45 36.26 -34.52
CA GLY A 107 -3.31 35.72 -33.77
C GLY A 107 -3.38 34.20 -33.55
N ILE A 108 -2.24 33.63 -33.14
CA ILE A 108 -2.15 32.23 -32.72
C ILE A 108 -2.94 32.05 -31.41
N PRO A 109 -3.74 30.98 -31.25
CA PRO A 109 -4.47 30.72 -30.01
C PRO A 109 -3.50 30.59 -28.82
N PRO A 110 -3.83 31.18 -27.65
CA PRO A 110 -3.02 31.01 -26.45
C PRO A 110 -3.07 29.56 -25.97
N VAL A 111 -1.95 29.06 -25.44
CA VAL A 111 -1.89 27.74 -24.80
C VAL A 111 -2.77 27.76 -23.55
N SER A 112 -3.67 26.78 -23.44
CA SER A 112 -4.57 26.59 -22.31
C SER A 112 -4.89 25.12 -22.14
N ASP A 113 -5.09 24.69 -20.90
CA ASP A 113 -5.48 23.32 -20.58
C ASP A 113 -6.94 23.07 -20.93
N ILE A 114 -7.22 21.85 -21.38
CA ILE A 114 -8.54 21.39 -21.76
C ILE A 114 -9.10 20.59 -20.58
N PRO A 115 -10.33 20.89 -20.10
CA PRO A 115 -10.93 20.12 -19.01
C PRO A 115 -10.99 18.63 -19.36
N ILE A 116 -10.68 17.77 -18.38
CA ILE A 116 -10.65 16.32 -18.57
C ILE A 116 -11.97 15.77 -19.14
N THR A 117 -13.11 16.37 -18.77
CA THR A 117 -14.42 16.01 -19.31
C THR A 117 -14.53 16.21 -20.83
N GLU A 118 -13.93 17.28 -21.37
CA GLU A 118 -13.95 17.55 -22.81
C GLU A 118 -13.01 16.61 -23.56
N VAL A 119 -11.86 16.26 -22.96
CA VAL A 119 -10.93 15.23 -23.48
C VAL A 119 -11.61 13.86 -23.50
N CYS A 120 -12.23 13.46 -22.38
CA CYS A 120 -12.95 12.20 -22.27
C CYS A 120 -14.07 12.09 -23.32
N ARG A 121 -14.85 13.16 -23.49
CA ARG A 121 -15.91 13.21 -24.49
C ARG A 121 -15.41 13.04 -25.92
N LYS A 122 -14.35 13.76 -26.29
CA LYS A 122 -13.82 13.75 -27.66
C LYS A 122 -13.03 12.50 -28.02
N LEU A 123 -12.34 11.88 -27.05
CA LEU A 123 -11.45 10.76 -27.33
C LEU A 123 -12.07 9.39 -27.04
N TYR A 124 -12.99 9.31 -26.07
CA TYR A 124 -13.47 8.01 -25.56
C TYR A 124 -14.99 7.84 -25.63
N LEU A 125 -15.76 8.93 -25.71
CA LEU A 125 -17.24 8.90 -25.78
C LEU A 125 -17.75 9.52 -27.10
N GLN A 126 -17.00 9.37 -28.20
CA GLN A 126 -17.59 9.69 -29.51
C GLN A 126 -18.77 8.75 -29.71
N GLU A 127 -19.97 9.30 -29.66
CA GLU A 127 -21.16 8.67 -30.23
C GLU A 127 -20.98 8.71 -31.75
N ASP A 128 -21.00 7.54 -32.38
CA ASP A 128 -21.06 7.40 -33.84
C ASP A 128 -22.31 8.10 -34.40
#